data_AF-A0A804KPH5-F1
#
_entry.id   AF-A0A804KPH5-F1
#
_cell.length_a   1.000
_cell.length_b   1.000
_cell.length_c   1.000
_cell.angle_alpha   90.00
_cell.angle_beta   90.00
_cell.angle_gamma   90.00
#
_symmetry.space_group_name_H-M   'P 1'
#
loop_
_entity.id
_entity.type
_entity.pdbx_description
1 polymer ?
#
loop_
_entity_poly.entity_id
_entity_poly.type
_entity_poly.pdbx_seq_one_letter_code
_entity_poly.pdbx_strand_id
1 'polypeptide(L)'
;MASGESQKHLLSLIRNFASEKSQEELRVSDRKKRLLELQNDLNVANADLDGAKRSREMVEQELRGSQVQLSMIGASIHAQEARISLLQEEILKLRSDLDTLKSEVRFMRDEFVNSMCELNKKIRLDMQGFLKGLEDNITCLSTQMHELEAEYEKERHNRDKVCEQLAHVERRWFLVTAIMEETKQLQELAKQTSELEKVYASLGEDLQKKCTCPGCGSNNIEDGGN
;
A
#
# COMPACT_ATOMS: atom_id res chain seq x y z
N MET A 1 -31.41 -48.90 156.87
CA MET A 1 -31.94 -48.87 155.49
C MET A 1 -31.07 -48.07 154.49
N ALA A 2 -29.83 -47.69 154.84
CA ALA A 2 -28.94 -46.87 153.98
C ALA A 2 -28.06 -47.64 152.97
N SER A 3 -28.06 -48.99 153.00
CA SER A 3 -27.20 -49.83 152.13
C SER A 3 -27.83 -50.16 150.75
N GLY A 4 -29.14 -49.99 150.59
CA GLY A 4 -29.83 -50.29 149.33
C GLY A 4 -29.76 -49.16 148.30
N GLU A 5 -29.44 -47.94 148.72
CA GLU A 5 -29.35 -46.74 147.87
C GLU A 5 -28.01 -46.64 147.15
N SER A 6 -26.91 -46.94 147.84
CA SER A 6 -25.55 -46.97 147.27
C SER A 6 -25.38 -48.07 146.21
N GLN A 7 -25.99 -49.24 146.41
CA GLN A 7 -25.99 -50.33 145.44
C GLN A 7 -26.81 -50.00 144.18
N LYS A 8 -27.96 -49.32 144.35
CA LYS A 8 -28.75 -48.80 143.22
C LYS A 8 -28.01 -47.72 142.44
N HIS A 9 -27.25 -46.86 143.13
CA HIS A 9 -26.43 -45.83 142.50
C HIS A 9 -25.29 -46.42 141.66
N LEU A 10 -24.57 -47.43 142.20
CA LEU A 10 -23.53 -48.15 141.46
C LEU A 10 -24.07 -48.86 140.21
N LEU A 11 -25.23 -49.54 140.33
CA LEU A 11 -25.89 -50.18 139.19
C LEU A 11 -26.37 -49.18 138.12
N SER A 12 -26.77 -47.97 138.54
CA SER A 12 -27.10 -46.86 137.64
C SER A 12 -25.88 -46.36 136.88
N LEU A 13 -24.73 -46.18 137.56
CA LEU A 13 -23.47 -45.78 136.93
C LEU A 13 -22.98 -46.82 135.92
N ILE A 14 -23.05 -48.11 136.25
CA ILE A 14 -22.70 -49.20 135.32
C ILE A 14 -23.62 -49.20 134.09
N ARG A 15 -24.93 -49.01 134.28
CA ARG A 15 -25.90 -48.91 133.18
C ARG A 15 -25.61 -47.70 132.30
N ASN A 16 -25.38 -46.54 132.90
CA ASN A 16 -25.07 -45.30 132.18
C ASN A 16 -23.76 -45.44 131.39
N PHE A 17 -22.71 -46.01 132.00
CA PHE A 17 -21.45 -46.29 131.33
C PHE A 17 -21.61 -47.27 130.17
N ALA A 18 -22.40 -48.35 130.36
CA ALA A 18 -22.68 -49.31 129.29
C ALA A 18 -23.47 -48.68 128.13
N SER A 19 -24.47 -47.84 128.42
CA SER A 19 -25.22 -47.11 127.39
C SER A 19 -24.37 -46.07 126.67
N GLU A 20 -23.52 -45.34 127.39
CA GLU A 20 -22.61 -44.34 126.83
C GLU A 20 -21.54 -45.00 125.96
N LYS A 21 -20.96 -46.12 126.41
CA LYS A 21 -20.03 -46.94 125.62
C LYS A 21 -20.67 -47.45 124.33
N SER A 22 -21.89 -47.99 124.40
CA SER A 22 -22.63 -48.44 123.21
C SER A 22 -22.95 -47.30 122.26
N GLN A 23 -23.32 -46.13 122.78
CA GLN A 23 -23.61 -44.94 121.97
C GLN A 23 -22.34 -44.40 121.30
N GLU A 24 -21.21 -44.41 121.99
CA GLU A 24 -19.92 -43.97 121.46
C GLU A 24 -19.40 -44.94 120.39
N GLU A 25 -19.55 -46.26 120.60
CA GLU A 25 -19.23 -47.27 119.58
C GLU A 25 -20.05 -47.10 118.30
N LEU A 26 -21.35 -46.80 118.42
CA LEU A 26 -22.20 -46.46 117.27
C LEU A 26 -21.71 -45.20 116.55
N ARG A 27 -21.40 -44.12 117.28
CA ARG A 27 -20.84 -42.87 116.69
C ARG A 27 -19.53 -43.13 115.96
N VAL A 28 -18.65 -43.95 116.53
CA VAL A 28 -17.38 -44.34 115.89
C VAL A 28 -17.62 -45.14 114.62
N SER A 29 -18.58 -46.08 114.63
CA SER A 29 -18.98 -46.85 113.44
C SER A 29 -19.51 -45.95 112.31
N ASP A 30 -20.42 -45.03 112.64
CA ASP A 30 -20.96 -44.04 111.69
C ASP A 30 -19.88 -43.13 111.11
N ARG A 31 -18.97 -42.64 111.95
CA ARG A 31 -17.82 -41.82 111.52
C ARG A 31 -16.90 -42.60 110.57
N LYS A 32 -16.63 -43.89 110.85
CA LYS A 32 -15.85 -44.75 109.95
C LYS A 32 -16.52 -44.93 108.60
N LYS A 33 -17.83 -45.19 108.58
CA LYS A 33 -18.59 -45.32 107.33
C LYS A 33 -18.53 -44.04 106.49
N ARG A 34 -18.75 -42.88 107.11
CA ARG A 34 -18.60 -41.57 106.46
C ARG A 34 -17.19 -41.32 105.94
N LEU A 35 -16.15 -41.69 106.69
CA LEU A 35 -14.76 -41.57 106.23
C LEU A 35 -14.53 -42.41 104.96
N LEU A 36 -15.09 -43.62 104.92
CA LEU A 36 -14.99 -44.52 103.77
C LEU A 36 -15.75 -43.98 102.55
N GLU A 37 -16.96 -43.45 102.74
CA GLU A 37 -17.75 -42.77 101.69
C GLU A 37 -16.99 -41.56 101.14
N LEU A 38 -16.51 -40.66 102.00
CA LEU A 38 -15.72 -39.49 101.60
C LEU A 38 -14.45 -39.88 100.85
N GLN A 39 -13.81 -40.98 101.23
CA GLN A 39 -12.62 -41.46 100.55
C GLN A 39 -12.94 -42.01 99.15
N ASN A 40 -14.07 -42.68 98.98
CA ASN A 40 -14.55 -43.10 97.67
C ASN A 40 -14.91 -41.90 96.79
N ASP A 41 -15.63 -40.91 97.33
CA ASP A 41 -15.99 -39.68 96.61
C ASP A 41 -14.74 -38.91 96.18
N LEU A 42 -13.73 -38.82 97.05
CA LEU A 42 -12.44 -38.22 96.72
C LEU A 42 -11.74 -38.96 95.57
N ASN A 43 -11.76 -40.29 95.56
CA ASN A 43 -11.18 -41.09 94.49
C ASN A 43 -11.91 -40.90 93.15
N VAL A 44 -13.25 -40.83 93.17
CA VAL A 44 -14.06 -40.55 91.97
C VAL A 44 -13.78 -39.15 91.45
N ALA A 45 -13.80 -38.13 92.32
CA ALA A 45 -13.50 -36.75 91.94
C ALA A 45 -12.08 -36.60 91.35
N ASN A 46 -11.10 -37.34 91.87
CA ASN A 46 -9.75 -37.37 91.31
C ASN A 46 -9.71 -37.98 89.91
N ALA A 47 -10.44 -39.09 89.68
CA ALA A 47 -10.53 -39.71 88.36
C ALA A 47 -11.19 -38.78 87.33
N ASP A 48 -12.26 -38.08 87.72
CA ASP A 48 -12.94 -37.08 86.88
C ASP A 48 -12.04 -35.89 86.56
N LEU A 49 -11.30 -35.38 87.56
CA LEU A 49 -10.33 -34.31 87.39
C LEU A 49 -9.23 -34.69 86.40
N ASP A 50 -8.70 -35.91 86.49
CA ASP A 50 -7.68 -36.39 85.54
C ASP A 50 -8.26 -36.64 84.14
N GLY A 51 -9.54 -37.03 84.05
CA GLY A 51 -10.29 -37.05 82.79
C GLY A 51 -10.39 -35.67 82.14
N ALA A 52 -10.80 -34.67 82.92
CA ALA A 52 -10.91 -33.28 82.47
C ALA A 52 -9.55 -32.70 82.05
N LYS A 53 -8.47 -32.98 82.79
CA LYS A 53 -7.10 -32.56 82.42
C LYS A 53 -6.69 -33.12 81.05
N ARG A 54 -6.91 -34.42 80.82
CA ARG A 54 -6.61 -35.07 79.54
C ARG A 54 -7.41 -34.47 78.39
N SER A 55 -8.72 -34.24 78.60
CA SER A 55 -9.57 -33.57 77.60
C SER A 55 -9.11 -32.15 77.31
N ARG A 56 -8.74 -31.37 78.33
CA ARG A 56 -8.21 -30.01 78.16
C ARG A 56 -6.92 -30.02 77.34
N GLU A 57 -6.00 -30.93 77.64
CA GLU A 57 -4.72 -31.04 76.93
C GLU A 57 -4.90 -31.39 75.45
N MET A 58 -5.88 -32.25 75.12
CA MET A 58 -6.26 -32.56 73.74
C MET A 58 -6.74 -31.31 72.98
N VAL A 59 -7.68 -30.56 73.56
CA VAL A 59 -8.20 -29.32 72.95
C VAL A 59 -7.10 -28.26 72.80
N GLU A 60 -6.19 -28.14 73.77
CA GLU A 60 -5.05 -27.23 73.68
C GLU A 60 -4.08 -27.62 72.54
N GLN A 61 -3.87 -28.91 72.30
CA GLN A 61 -3.07 -29.38 71.16
C GLN A 61 -3.75 -29.07 69.82
N GLU A 62 -5.06 -29.30 69.69
CA GLU A 62 -5.84 -28.95 68.49
C GLU A 62 -5.85 -27.44 68.22
N LEU A 63 -5.99 -26.63 69.28
CA LEU A 63 -5.92 -25.17 69.18
C LEU A 63 -4.54 -24.72 68.69
N ARG A 64 -3.46 -25.28 69.24
CA ARG A 64 -2.08 -25.00 68.77
C ARG A 64 -1.91 -25.39 67.31
N GLY A 65 -2.43 -26.55 66.89
CA GLY A 65 -2.39 -26.99 65.49
C GLY A 65 -3.12 -26.01 64.55
N SER A 66 -4.31 -25.57 64.94
CA SER A 66 -5.10 -24.59 64.20
C SER A 66 -4.39 -23.23 64.10
N GLN A 67 -3.75 -22.78 65.18
CA GLN A 67 -3.00 -21.52 65.21
C GLN A 67 -1.79 -21.53 64.26
N VAL A 68 -1.08 -22.66 64.18
CA VAL A 68 0.02 -22.84 63.21
C VAL A 68 -0.51 -22.80 61.78
N GLN A 69 -1.61 -23.50 61.48
CA GLN A 69 -2.22 -23.49 60.15
C GLN A 69 -2.66 -22.07 59.75
N LEU A 70 -3.29 -21.32 60.66
CA LEU A 70 -3.67 -19.92 60.42
C LEU A 70 -2.45 -19.05 60.10
N SER A 71 -1.33 -19.26 60.80
CA SER A 71 -0.09 -18.52 60.56
C SER A 71 0.50 -18.83 59.17
N MET A 72 0.46 -20.10 58.75
CA MET A 72 0.89 -20.52 57.41
C MET A 72 0.00 -19.95 56.29
N ILE A 73 -1.32 -19.95 56.49
CA ILE A 73 -2.26 -19.36 55.55
C ILE A 73 -2.03 -17.84 55.45
N GLY A 74 -1.84 -17.15 56.57
CA GLY A 74 -1.52 -15.72 56.60
C GLY A 74 -0.25 -15.39 55.80
N ALA A 75 0.83 -16.17 55.99
CA ALA A 75 2.06 -16.01 55.21
C ALA A 75 1.84 -16.25 53.70
N SER A 76 1.01 -17.24 53.35
CA SER A 76 0.69 -17.56 51.95
C SER A 76 -0.13 -16.45 51.29
N ILE A 77 -1.10 -15.86 52.00
CA ILE A 77 -1.90 -14.71 51.54
C ILE A 77 -0.98 -13.53 51.26
N HIS A 78 -0.10 -13.15 52.20
CA HIS A 78 0.84 -12.05 51.98
C HIS A 78 1.77 -12.28 50.79
N ALA A 79 2.25 -13.51 50.60
CA ALA A 79 3.06 -13.84 49.43
C ALA A 79 2.26 -13.70 48.12
N GLN A 80 0.98 -14.08 48.12
CA GLN A 80 0.10 -13.90 46.95
C GLN A 80 -0.21 -12.42 46.68
N GLU A 81 -0.49 -11.62 47.71
CA GLU A 81 -0.72 -10.17 47.59
C GLU A 81 0.50 -9.44 47.00
N ALA A 82 1.71 -9.81 47.42
CA ALA A 82 2.94 -9.27 46.85
C ALA A 82 3.07 -9.60 45.35
N ARG A 83 2.77 -10.85 44.97
CA ARG A 83 2.78 -11.27 43.56
C ARG A 83 1.73 -10.55 42.72
N ILE A 84 0.53 -10.37 43.26
CA ILE A 84 -0.55 -9.60 42.59
C ILE A 84 -0.09 -8.17 42.34
N SER A 85 0.54 -7.53 43.33
CA SER A 85 1.05 -6.16 43.21
C SER A 85 2.10 -6.04 42.11
N LEU A 86 3.07 -6.98 42.05
CA LEU A 86 4.08 -7.02 40.99
C LEU A 86 3.47 -7.20 39.60
N LEU A 87 2.53 -8.14 39.46
CA LEU A 87 1.84 -8.38 38.18
C LEU A 87 1.04 -7.15 37.72
N GLN A 88 0.43 -6.42 38.66
CA GLN A 88 -0.28 -5.18 38.34
C GLN A 88 0.66 -4.10 37.81
N GLU A 89 1.85 -3.95 38.39
CA GLU A 89 2.88 -3.03 37.91
C GLU A 89 3.35 -3.41 36.50
N GLU A 90 3.64 -4.70 36.25
CA GLU A 90 4.01 -5.21 34.93
C GLU A 90 2.93 -4.95 33.88
N ILE A 91 1.65 -5.19 34.23
CA ILE A 91 0.51 -4.93 33.33
C ILE A 91 0.41 -3.44 32.99
N LEU A 92 0.62 -2.53 33.95
CA LEU A 92 0.61 -1.09 33.71
C LEU A 92 1.75 -0.67 32.79
N LYS A 93 2.95 -1.21 32.99
CA LYS A 93 4.10 -0.95 32.12
C LYS A 93 3.85 -1.43 30.70
N LEU A 94 3.41 -2.69 30.53
CA LEU A 94 3.08 -3.26 29.22
C LEU A 94 1.98 -2.46 28.51
N ARG A 95 1.01 -1.92 29.25
CA ARG A 95 -0.02 -1.03 28.69
C ARG A 95 0.58 0.26 28.14
N SER A 96 1.48 0.90 28.90
CA SER A 96 2.18 2.11 28.44
C SER A 96 3.04 1.85 27.19
N ASP A 97 3.75 0.73 27.16
CA ASP A 97 4.56 0.32 26.01
C ASP A 97 3.68 0.07 24.78
N LEU A 98 2.53 -0.58 24.96
CA LEU A 98 1.56 -0.82 23.89
C LEU A 98 0.98 0.48 23.33
N ASP A 99 0.63 1.44 24.19
CA ASP A 99 0.12 2.74 23.76
C ASP A 99 1.18 3.53 22.97
N THR A 100 2.44 3.44 23.40
CA THR A 100 3.59 4.02 22.69
C THR A 100 3.74 3.41 21.29
N LEU A 101 3.82 2.08 21.21
CA LEU A 101 3.95 1.35 19.94
C LEU A 101 2.78 1.63 18.99
N LYS A 102 1.55 1.70 19.52
CA LYS A 102 0.36 2.05 18.72
C LYS A 102 0.47 3.45 18.11
N SER A 103 1.04 4.40 18.85
CA SER A 103 1.25 5.76 18.37
C SER A 103 2.33 5.83 17.27
N GLU A 104 3.41 5.05 17.41
CA GLU A 104 4.47 4.93 16.41
C GLU A 104 3.98 4.27 15.13
N VAL A 105 3.23 3.18 15.24
CA VAL A 105 2.62 2.50 14.08
C VAL A 105 1.68 3.44 13.33
N ARG A 106 0.89 4.24 14.05
CA ARG A 106 0.03 5.27 13.43
C ARG A 106 0.87 6.29 12.68
N PHE A 107 1.94 6.81 13.28
CA PHE A 107 2.84 7.77 12.65
C PHE A 107 3.47 7.22 11.36
N MET A 108 4.05 6.02 11.42
CA MET A 108 4.68 5.37 10.26
C MET A 108 3.68 5.13 9.13
N ARG A 109 2.45 4.72 9.46
CA ARG A 109 1.39 4.53 8.46
C ARG A 109 1.04 5.84 7.77
N ASP A 110 0.89 6.91 8.55
CA ASP A 110 0.52 8.22 8.00
C ASP A 110 1.66 8.79 7.14
N GLU A 111 2.92 8.60 7.53
CA GLU A 111 4.11 8.93 6.74
C GLU A 111 4.17 8.15 5.41
N PHE A 112 3.89 6.84 5.46
CA PHE A 112 3.84 6.00 4.27
C PHE A 112 2.75 6.48 3.30
N VAL A 113 1.53 6.74 3.81
CA VAL A 113 0.41 7.24 2.99
C VAL A 113 0.77 8.57 2.35
N ASN A 114 1.37 9.50 3.11
CA ASN A 114 1.81 10.79 2.57
C ASN A 114 2.86 10.63 1.46
N SER A 115 3.85 9.76 1.69
CA SER A 115 4.90 9.45 0.69
C SER A 115 4.31 8.88 -0.60
N MET A 116 3.35 7.96 -0.48
CA MET A 116 2.66 7.38 -1.63
C MET A 116 1.79 8.41 -2.37
N CYS A 117 1.11 9.30 -1.66
CA CYS A 117 0.35 10.40 -2.26
C CYS A 117 1.25 11.33 -3.06
N GLU A 118 2.41 11.72 -2.53
CA GLU A 118 3.37 12.57 -3.24
C GLU A 118 3.98 11.87 -4.45
N LEU A 119 4.33 10.58 -4.33
CA LEU A 119 4.80 9.79 -5.47
C LEU A 119 3.74 9.73 -6.59
N ASN A 120 2.49 9.43 -6.24
CA ASN A 120 1.37 9.39 -7.19
C ASN A 120 1.10 10.76 -7.82
N LYS A 121 1.38 11.86 -7.13
CA LYS A 121 1.27 13.21 -7.67
C LYS A 121 2.37 13.48 -8.69
N LYS A 122 3.63 13.12 -8.38
CA LYS A 122 4.77 13.27 -9.30
C LYS A 122 4.56 12.47 -10.58
N ILE A 123 4.19 11.19 -10.48
CA ILE A 123 3.92 10.33 -11.65
C ILE A 123 2.87 10.98 -12.57
N ARG A 124 1.78 11.51 -12.00
CA ARG A 124 0.72 12.17 -12.77
C ARG A 124 1.22 13.42 -13.49
N LEU A 125 2.00 14.25 -12.82
CA LEU A 125 2.56 15.47 -13.42
C LEU A 125 3.55 15.14 -14.54
N ASP A 126 4.43 14.17 -14.33
CA ASP A 126 5.41 13.75 -15.33
C ASP A 126 4.73 13.16 -16.57
N MET A 127 3.73 12.29 -16.38
CA MET A 127 2.92 11.74 -17.48
C MET A 127 2.17 12.84 -18.23
N GLN A 128 1.58 13.80 -17.52
CA GLN A 128 0.88 14.92 -18.14
C GLN A 128 1.83 15.79 -18.96
N GLY A 129 3.03 16.08 -18.43
CA GLY A 129 4.05 16.84 -19.13
C GLY A 129 4.53 16.13 -20.40
N PHE A 130 4.77 14.82 -20.33
CA PHE A 130 5.16 14.02 -21.49
C PHE A 130 4.06 13.99 -22.57
N LEU A 131 2.82 13.73 -22.18
CA LEU A 131 1.68 13.74 -23.11
C LEU A 131 1.50 15.11 -23.77
N LYS A 132 1.66 16.19 -23.00
CA LYS A 132 1.56 17.54 -23.54
C LYS A 132 2.67 17.83 -24.55
N GLY A 133 3.90 17.43 -24.27
CA GLY A 133 5.01 17.55 -25.21
C GLY A 133 4.79 16.77 -26.51
N LEU A 134 4.21 15.56 -26.42
CA LEU A 134 3.83 14.80 -27.62
C LEU A 134 2.73 15.49 -28.43
N GLU A 135 1.70 16.02 -27.77
CA GLU A 135 0.62 16.77 -28.43
C GLU A 135 1.15 17.99 -29.17
N ASP A 136 2.05 18.76 -28.54
CA ASP A 136 2.67 19.94 -29.15
C ASP A 136 3.54 19.56 -30.36
N ASN A 137 4.29 18.46 -30.28
CA ASN A 137 5.08 17.92 -31.40
C ASN A 137 4.19 17.47 -32.57
N ILE A 138 3.10 16.75 -32.30
CA ILE A 138 2.14 16.32 -33.33
C ILE A 138 1.51 17.53 -34.01
N THR A 139 1.13 18.55 -33.22
CA THR A 139 0.57 19.80 -33.74
C THR A 139 1.57 20.51 -34.66
N CYS A 140 2.83 20.61 -34.23
CA CYS A 140 3.90 21.20 -35.04
C CYS A 140 4.12 20.44 -36.36
N LEU A 141 4.25 19.12 -36.31
CA LEU A 141 4.40 18.28 -37.50
C LEU A 141 3.20 18.39 -38.44
N SER A 142 1.98 18.50 -37.90
CA SER A 142 0.77 18.69 -38.70
C SER A 142 0.80 20.01 -39.47
N THR A 143 1.26 21.09 -38.84
CA THR A 143 1.45 22.38 -39.50
C THR A 143 2.49 22.31 -40.61
N GLN A 144 3.65 21.70 -40.34
CA GLN A 144 4.72 21.52 -41.33
C GLN A 144 4.27 20.67 -42.52
N MET A 145 3.50 19.61 -42.27
CA MET A 145 2.93 18.76 -43.32
C MET A 145 2.00 19.56 -44.22
N HIS A 146 1.12 20.41 -43.67
CA HIS A 146 0.24 21.26 -44.47
C HIS A 146 0.98 22.33 -45.27
N GLU A 147 2.04 22.91 -44.73
CA GLU A 147 2.89 23.85 -45.47
C GLU A 147 3.55 23.16 -46.67
N LEU A 148 4.12 21.97 -46.46
CA LEU A 148 4.76 21.19 -47.51
C LEU A 148 3.76 20.72 -48.59
N GLU A 149 2.56 20.29 -48.19
CA GLU A 149 1.48 19.95 -49.12
C GLU A 149 1.08 21.15 -49.99
N ALA A 150 0.98 22.34 -49.39
CA ALA A 150 0.65 23.57 -50.11
C ALA A 150 1.76 23.98 -51.10
N GLU A 151 3.03 23.81 -50.73
CA GLU A 151 4.16 24.03 -51.64
C GLU A 151 4.19 23.02 -52.78
N TYR A 152 3.96 21.74 -52.50
CA TYR A 152 3.91 20.69 -53.50
C TYR A 152 2.83 20.96 -54.56
N GLU A 153 1.64 21.38 -54.15
CA GLU A 153 0.56 21.70 -55.10
C GLU A 153 0.87 22.95 -55.95
N LYS A 154 1.56 23.95 -55.39
CA LYS A 154 2.06 25.09 -56.19
C LYS A 154 3.06 24.64 -57.25
N GLU A 155 4.02 23.80 -56.88
CA GLU A 155 5.02 23.30 -57.84
C GLU A 155 4.40 22.38 -58.89
N ARG A 156 3.42 21.58 -58.52
CA ARG A 156 2.62 20.81 -59.47
C ARG A 156 1.97 21.71 -60.51
N HIS A 157 1.30 22.78 -60.08
CA HIS A 157 0.68 23.74 -60.98
C HIS A 157 1.70 24.44 -61.88
N ASN A 158 2.85 24.85 -61.34
CA ASN A 158 3.95 25.43 -62.11
C ASN A 158 4.46 24.47 -63.18
N ARG A 159 4.68 23.20 -62.82
CA ARG A 159 5.12 22.16 -63.76
C ARG A 159 4.13 21.98 -64.90
N ASP A 160 2.84 21.89 -64.60
CA ASP A 160 1.80 21.72 -65.62
C ASP A 160 1.80 22.91 -66.61
N LYS A 161 1.95 24.14 -66.11
CA LYS A 161 2.09 25.36 -66.94
C LYS A 161 3.35 25.34 -67.81
N VAL A 162 4.49 24.90 -67.29
CA VAL A 162 5.73 24.78 -68.07
C VAL A 162 5.59 23.74 -69.19
N CYS A 163 4.93 22.60 -68.91
CA CYS A 163 4.64 21.59 -69.92
C CYS A 163 3.78 22.14 -71.07
N GLU A 164 2.74 22.93 -70.76
CA GLU A 164 1.92 23.59 -71.80
C GLU A 164 2.75 24.56 -72.66
N GLN A 165 3.60 25.37 -72.03
CA GLN A 165 4.47 26.31 -72.74
C GLN A 165 5.48 25.59 -73.63
N LEU A 166 6.09 24.50 -73.14
CA LEU A 166 7.02 23.68 -73.92
C LEU A 166 6.33 23.11 -75.15
N ALA A 167 5.14 22.53 -75.00
CA ALA A 167 4.37 22.00 -76.13
C ALA A 167 4.05 23.08 -77.18
N HIS A 168 3.78 24.32 -76.74
CA HIS A 168 3.58 25.44 -77.65
C HIS A 168 4.88 25.82 -78.40
N VAL A 169 6.01 25.87 -77.71
CA VAL A 169 7.32 26.16 -78.32
C VAL A 169 7.72 25.06 -79.30
N GLU A 170 7.53 23.79 -78.96
CA GLU A 170 7.81 22.64 -79.84
C GLU A 170 7.00 22.73 -81.14
N ARG A 171 5.70 23.04 -81.07
CA ARG A 171 4.87 23.25 -82.28
C ARG A 171 5.42 24.38 -83.16
N ARG A 172 5.84 25.49 -82.56
CA ARG A 172 6.45 26.61 -83.31
C ARG A 172 7.78 26.22 -83.93
N TRP A 173 8.61 25.46 -83.21
CA TRP A 173 9.87 24.95 -83.72
C TRP A 173 9.68 24.04 -84.94
N PHE A 174 8.73 23.10 -84.88
CA PHE A 174 8.37 22.25 -86.02
C PHE A 174 7.93 23.09 -87.23
N LEU A 175 7.09 24.11 -87.02
CA LEU A 175 6.66 25.02 -88.09
C LEU A 175 7.84 25.79 -88.69
N VAL A 176 8.73 26.35 -87.87
CA VAL A 176 9.92 27.08 -88.36
C VAL A 176 10.84 26.15 -89.14
N THR A 177 11.04 24.91 -88.69
CA THR A 177 11.86 23.92 -89.40
C THR A 177 11.27 23.59 -90.76
N ALA A 178 9.95 23.43 -90.86
CA ALA A 178 9.27 23.24 -92.15
C ALA A 178 9.42 24.46 -93.08
N ILE A 179 9.20 25.68 -92.57
CA ILE A 179 9.39 26.92 -93.33
C ILE A 179 10.83 27.05 -93.83
N MET A 180 11.83 26.71 -93.02
CA MET A 180 13.24 26.76 -93.43
C MET A 180 13.53 25.81 -94.60
N GLU A 181 12.97 24.59 -94.58
CA GLU A 181 13.14 23.64 -95.68
C GLU A 181 12.44 24.10 -96.96
N GLU A 182 11.20 24.59 -96.88
CA GLU A 182 10.49 25.19 -98.03
C GLU A 182 11.24 26.42 -98.58
N THR A 183 11.77 27.27 -97.71
CA THR A 183 12.56 28.45 -98.12
C THR A 183 13.83 28.04 -98.86
N LYS A 184 14.49 26.96 -98.42
CA LYS A 184 15.66 26.41 -99.11
C LYS A 184 15.30 25.89 -100.50
N GLN A 185 14.16 25.21 -100.64
CA GLN A 185 13.64 24.78 -101.94
C GLN A 185 13.32 25.98 -102.85
N LEU A 186 12.70 27.04 -102.31
CA LEU A 186 12.43 28.28 -103.05
C LEU A 186 13.71 28.98 -103.51
N GLN A 187 14.77 29.01 -102.69
CA GLN A 187 16.07 29.57 -103.08
C GLN A 187 16.72 28.79 -104.23
N GLU A 188 16.64 27.46 -104.21
CA GLU A 188 17.15 26.62 -105.29
C GLU A 188 16.35 26.83 -106.60
N LEU A 189 15.01 26.85 -106.51
CA LEU A 189 14.15 27.19 -107.65
C LEU A 189 14.45 28.58 -108.21
N ALA A 190 14.67 29.58 -107.35
CA ALA A 190 15.02 30.93 -107.78
C ALA A 190 16.37 30.97 -108.51
N LYS A 191 17.36 30.18 -108.05
CA LYS A 191 18.65 30.04 -108.72
C LYS A 191 18.49 29.40 -110.10
N GLN A 192 17.72 28.31 -110.20
CA GLN A 192 17.42 27.63 -111.47
C GLN A 192 16.70 28.56 -112.45
N THR A 193 15.73 29.36 -111.98
CA THR A 193 15.05 30.39 -112.79
C THR A 193 16.03 31.44 -113.30
N SER A 194 16.95 31.95 -112.46
CA SER A 194 17.96 32.93 -112.90
C SER A 194 18.94 32.34 -113.93
N GLU A 195 19.32 31.08 -113.79
CA GLU A 195 20.12 30.36 -114.80
C GLU A 195 19.35 30.24 -116.12
N LEU A 196 18.07 29.87 -116.06
CA LEU A 196 17.19 29.76 -117.22
C LEU A 196 16.99 31.13 -117.92
N GLU A 197 16.78 32.20 -117.17
CA GLU A 197 16.69 33.58 -117.69
C GLU A 197 17.95 33.99 -118.44
N LYS A 198 19.15 33.67 -117.90
CA LYS A 198 20.43 33.92 -118.60
C LYS A 198 20.52 33.13 -119.91
N VAL A 199 20.09 31.86 -119.91
CA VAL A 199 20.03 31.04 -121.14
C VAL A 199 19.09 31.69 -122.15
N TYR A 200 17.87 32.08 -121.75
CA TYR A 200 16.93 32.77 -122.64
C TYR A 200 17.46 34.11 -123.17
N ALA A 201 18.10 34.91 -122.32
CA ALA A 201 18.73 36.16 -122.74
C ALA A 201 19.85 35.92 -123.77
N SER A 202 20.73 34.94 -123.53
CA SER A 202 21.80 34.57 -124.47
C SER A 202 21.26 34.05 -125.81
N LEU A 203 20.18 33.25 -125.77
CA LEU A 203 19.49 32.78 -126.97
C LEU A 203 18.83 33.94 -127.72
N GLY A 204 18.25 34.90 -127.00
CA GLY A 204 17.71 36.14 -127.54
C GLY A 204 18.78 36.97 -128.25
N GLU A 205 19.94 37.18 -127.63
CA GLU A 205 21.09 37.88 -128.23
C GLU A 205 21.63 37.14 -129.46
N ASP A 206 21.73 35.80 -129.43
CA ASP A 206 22.19 34.99 -130.57
C ASP A 206 21.21 35.03 -131.75
N LEU A 207 19.90 34.98 -131.47
CA LEU A 207 18.87 35.19 -132.48
C LEU A 207 18.93 36.61 -133.04
N GLN A 208 19.12 37.62 -132.20
CA GLN A 208 19.27 39.01 -132.62
C GLN A 208 20.48 39.18 -133.55
N LYS A 209 21.64 38.58 -133.21
CA LYS A 209 22.85 38.54 -134.07
C LYS A 209 22.62 37.82 -135.40
N LYS A 210 21.85 36.73 -135.42
CA LYS A 210 21.47 36.03 -136.67
C LYS A 210 20.48 36.83 -137.53
N CYS A 211 19.68 37.70 -136.91
CA CYS A 211 18.72 38.58 -137.58
C CYS A 211 19.30 39.96 -137.96
N THR A 212 20.56 40.27 -137.61
CA THR A 212 21.24 41.51 -138.02
C THR A 212 21.92 41.31 -139.38
N CYS A 213 21.60 42.16 -140.36
CA CYS A 213 22.19 42.10 -141.70
C CYS A 213 23.66 42.58 -141.67
N PRO A 214 24.65 41.77 -142.10
CA PRO A 214 26.07 42.13 -142.06
C PRO A 214 26.46 43.36 -142.91
N GLY A 215 25.58 43.80 -143.82
CA GLY A 215 25.85 44.91 -144.75
C GLY A 215 25.31 46.28 -144.35
N CYS A 216 24.39 46.39 -143.37
CA CYS A 216 23.76 47.68 -143.00
C CYS A 216 23.44 47.87 -141.51
N GLY A 217 23.67 46.87 -140.64
CA GLY A 217 23.54 47.02 -139.19
C GLY A 217 22.12 47.26 -138.63
N SER A 218 21.07 47.10 -139.44
CA SER A 218 19.67 47.27 -139.00
C SER A 218 19.07 45.92 -138.52
N ASN A 219 18.37 45.91 -137.39
CA ASN A 219 17.65 44.75 -136.86
C ASN A 219 16.33 44.52 -137.62
N ASN A 220 16.09 43.32 -138.16
CA ASN A 220 14.87 42.95 -138.91
C ASN A 220 13.67 42.50 -138.03
N ILE A 221 13.56 43.01 -136.80
CA ILE A 221 12.47 42.66 -135.87
C ILE A 221 11.76 43.95 -135.43
N GLU A 222 11.21 44.68 -136.40
CA GLU A 222 10.13 45.64 -136.19
C GLU A 222 9.15 45.48 -137.35
N ASP A 223 8.23 44.52 -137.23
CA ASP A 223 6.84 44.66 -137.70
C ASP A 223 6.01 43.45 -137.24
N GLY A 224 5.12 43.64 -136.26
CA GLY A 224 4.23 42.57 -135.82
C GLY A 224 3.51 42.72 -134.48
N GLY A 225 2.72 43.79 -134.29
CA GLY A 225 1.46 43.72 -133.52
C GLY A 225 1.47 44.11 -132.03
N ASN A 226 1.07 45.37 -131.78
CA ASN A 226 0.52 46.02 -130.56
C ASN A 226 0.80 45.45 -129.16
#